data_AF-A0A1B0DG57-F1
#
_entry.id   AF-A0A1B0DG57-F1
#
_cell.length_a   1.000
_cell.length_b   1.000
_cell.length_c   1.000
_cell.angle_alpha   90.00
_cell.angle_beta   90.00
_cell.angle_gamma   90.00
#
_symmetry.space_group_name_H-M   'P 1'
#
loop_
_entity.id
_entity.type
_entity.pdbx_description
1 polymer ?
#
loop_
_entity_poly.entity_id
_entity_poly.type
_entity_poly.pdbx_seq_one_letter_code
_entity_poly.pdbx_strand_id
1 'polypeptide(L)'
;IRQDPQKARLVTLVISQYEKSTTIYYTLRAYSRDRFELHKIDSGFTKAERVNGAWQGISAGGCTNYPQTHRNNPKYRLTVGPKARSTLLIELRAPKVYQVGFEVTTVSCADPQVTASFVKQGSGVYRSGYSMLELENLPAGVYVIVPTTFMPGQEGPFIMDIKCSTGIKIEEITSREDTQSVIAGVFQHEKLGNQLSEAARGASKVRLTSKIFGSSGRAFSTAPSALLVDNKIESGSLPQSADVVIYGASIIGASVAYNLAKAGMGSQIVLLDQDTISDGRVWQETSGLVAEQCKNIFPLLEVSDILGGLWIPSDGVADSTLICKSLLREAQKMGATVVEKCSIRHISQAEGRGQAIETSLGTVFGTYFVNCATLHAREVGLLSDPIVKVPLHAAEHYYLHTKQVDGLSPDAPVIRDLDGQIFFRENEGRLLAGGYEQNAKPAFEDGIIPQNAAAMQLPVDWDHFHVLLEELIKRVPCLEETFLDRLSNVPEVFSPDGKWIVGESPEIQNYLVATGSQSVSAAGLGFAIADIITQGYSTVDIHELDISRFLGLHNNRKFLRERVREVPGLHYAIPYPFQVREF
;
A
#
# COMPACT_ATOMS: atom_id res chain seq x y z
N ILE A 1 -12.47 4.43 17.37
CA ILE A 1 -12.92 5.57 18.22
C ILE A 1 -13.82 5.01 19.32
N ARG A 2 -13.51 5.15 20.61
CA ARG A 2 -14.44 4.71 21.69
C ARG A 2 -15.67 5.62 21.70
N GLN A 3 -16.88 5.04 21.70
CA GLN A 3 -18.14 5.78 21.54
C GLN A 3 -19.32 5.12 22.28
N ASP A 4 -20.04 5.94 23.05
CA ASP A 4 -21.29 5.61 23.78
C ASP A 4 -22.35 4.91 22.86
N PRO A 5 -22.84 3.71 23.19
CA PRO A 5 -23.79 2.98 22.33
C PRO A 5 -25.17 3.62 22.15
N GLN A 6 -25.64 4.47 23.08
CA GLN A 6 -27.07 4.82 23.19
C GLN A 6 -27.51 6.05 22.37
N LYS A 7 -26.68 6.54 21.44
CA LYS A 7 -26.98 7.74 20.64
C LYS A 7 -26.76 7.53 19.15
N ALA A 8 -27.80 7.88 18.37
CA ALA A 8 -27.71 8.01 16.91
C ALA A 8 -26.58 8.99 16.52
N ARG A 9 -25.81 8.66 15.48
CA ARG A 9 -24.57 9.38 15.14
C ARG A 9 -24.46 9.83 13.70
N LEU A 10 -23.52 10.76 13.54
CA LEU A 10 -23.24 11.50 12.32
C LEU A 10 -21.76 11.35 11.94
N VAL A 11 -21.51 10.56 10.90
CA VAL A 11 -20.16 10.20 10.42
C VAL A 11 -19.94 10.81 9.04
N THR A 12 -19.11 11.84 8.93
CA THR A 12 -18.66 12.35 7.61
C THR A 12 -17.72 11.32 6.99
N LEU A 13 -18.02 10.91 5.76
CA LEU A 13 -17.08 10.17 4.91
C LEU A 13 -16.50 11.17 3.92
N VAL A 14 -15.19 11.36 3.96
CA VAL A 14 -14.44 12.18 2.99
C VAL A 14 -13.79 11.23 2.00
N ILE A 15 -14.11 11.38 0.72
CA ILE A 15 -13.43 10.66 -0.36
C ILE A 15 -12.39 11.61 -0.94
N SER A 16 -11.12 11.25 -0.75
CA SER A 16 -9.98 11.98 -1.31
C SER A 16 -9.36 11.14 -2.43
N GLN A 17 -8.86 11.82 -3.46
CA GLN A 17 -8.07 11.23 -4.54
C GLN A 17 -6.66 11.83 -4.45
N TYR A 18 -5.64 10.99 -4.30
CA TYR A 18 -4.25 11.45 -4.14
C TYR A 18 -3.70 12.14 -5.40
N GLU A 19 -4.15 11.70 -6.58
CA GLU A 19 -3.74 12.21 -7.90
C GLU A 19 -4.94 12.68 -8.73
N LYS A 20 -5.03 13.97 -9.08
CA LYS A 20 -6.03 14.50 -10.04
C LYS A 20 -5.73 14.21 -11.53
N SER A 21 -4.78 13.32 -11.82
CA SER A 21 -4.32 12.97 -13.19
C SER A 21 -5.43 12.40 -14.07
N THR A 22 -6.34 11.63 -13.47
CA THR A 22 -7.35 10.84 -14.16
C THR A 22 -8.70 11.06 -13.50
N THR A 23 -9.74 11.35 -14.28
CA THR A 23 -11.12 11.43 -13.79
C THR A 23 -11.61 10.05 -13.39
N ILE A 24 -11.59 9.75 -12.08
CA ILE A 24 -12.15 8.49 -11.56
C ILE A 24 -13.66 8.60 -11.34
N TYR A 25 -14.39 7.61 -11.82
CA TYR A 25 -15.80 7.40 -11.49
C TYR A 25 -15.88 6.36 -10.37
N TYR A 26 -16.16 6.81 -9.14
CA TYR A 26 -16.26 5.94 -7.97
C TYR A 26 -17.72 5.67 -7.58
N THR A 27 -17.96 4.56 -6.88
CA THR A 27 -19.24 4.27 -6.21
C THR A 27 -18.97 3.99 -4.74
N LEU A 28 -19.43 4.88 -3.85
CA LEU A 28 -19.39 4.62 -2.41
C LEU A 28 -20.54 3.69 -2.02
N ARG A 29 -20.20 2.52 -1.47
CA ARG A 29 -21.14 1.64 -0.77
C ARG A 29 -20.81 1.67 0.72
N ALA A 30 -21.83 1.71 1.56
CA ALA A 30 -21.69 1.61 3.01
C ALA A 30 -22.67 0.55 3.54
N TYR A 31 -22.26 -0.12 4.61
CA TYR A 31 -23.00 -1.20 5.25
C TYR A 31 -23.01 -0.97 6.76
N SER A 32 -24.08 -1.39 7.43
CA SER A 32 -24.31 -1.21 8.86
C SER A 32 -25.23 -2.32 9.37
N ARG A 33 -25.04 -2.74 10.62
CA ARG A 33 -25.96 -3.66 11.31
C ARG A 33 -27.24 -2.99 11.82
N ASP A 34 -27.29 -1.65 11.76
CA ASP A 34 -28.40 -0.81 12.21
C ASP A 34 -28.78 0.22 11.11
N ARG A 35 -30.02 0.72 11.14
CA ARG A 35 -30.60 1.58 10.11
C ARG A 35 -29.86 2.92 10.03
N PHE A 36 -29.23 3.18 8.89
CA PHE A 36 -28.47 4.39 8.62
C PHE A 36 -28.97 5.09 7.36
N GLU A 37 -28.45 6.30 7.12
CA GLU A 37 -28.57 6.98 5.84
C GLU A 37 -27.22 7.57 5.39
N LEU A 38 -26.92 7.45 4.09
CA LEU A 38 -25.71 7.97 3.46
C LEU A 38 -26.07 8.94 2.34
N HIS A 39 -25.44 10.12 2.37
CA HIS A 39 -25.75 11.24 1.49
C HIS A 39 -24.48 11.99 1.11
N LYS A 40 -24.45 12.61 -0.08
CA LYS A 40 -23.38 13.54 -0.46
C LYS A 40 -23.58 14.85 0.29
N ILE A 41 -22.53 15.32 0.96
CA ILE A 41 -22.51 16.67 1.55
C ILE A 41 -22.37 17.67 0.40
N ASP A 42 -23.27 18.66 0.34
CA ASP A 42 -23.12 19.78 -0.58
C ASP A 42 -21.98 20.70 -0.11
N SER A 43 -21.23 21.25 -1.05
CA SER A 43 -19.99 21.97 -0.82
C SER A 43 -20.16 23.35 -0.16
N GLY A 44 -21.40 23.86 -0.04
CA GLY A 44 -21.71 25.16 0.58
C GLY A 44 -21.30 26.39 -0.25
N PHE A 45 -20.46 26.23 -1.27
CA PHE A 45 -20.11 27.27 -2.22
C PHE A 45 -21.28 27.52 -3.19
N THR A 46 -21.84 28.73 -3.14
CA THR A 46 -23.00 29.14 -3.98
C THR A 46 -22.60 29.87 -5.26
N LYS A 47 -21.31 30.22 -5.38
CA LYS A 47 -20.69 30.79 -6.59
C LYS A 47 -19.33 30.15 -6.85
N ALA A 48 -18.99 30.05 -8.13
CA ALA A 48 -17.69 29.64 -8.59
C ALA A 48 -17.29 30.47 -9.81
N GLU A 49 -16.02 30.87 -9.87
CA GLU A 49 -15.37 31.54 -10.99
C GLU A 49 -14.13 30.74 -11.41
N ARG A 50 -13.73 30.83 -12.68
CA ARG A 50 -12.51 30.19 -13.19
C ARG A 50 -11.69 31.17 -14.01
N VAL A 51 -10.45 31.36 -13.59
CA VAL A 51 -9.40 32.04 -14.36
C VAL A 51 -8.55 30.98 -15.07
N ASN A 52 -8.24 31.21 -16.34
CA ASN A 52 -7.17 30.50 -17.05
C ASN A 52 -6.11 31.56 -17.38
N GLY A 53 -4.89 31.38 -16.89
CA GLY A 53 -3.79 32.33 -17.05
C GLY A 53 -2.49 31.62 -17.42
N ALA A 54 -1.38 32.37 -17.49
CA ALA A 54 -0.07 31.79 -17.74
C ALA A 54 1.05 32.64 -17.12
N TRP A 55 2.14 31.96 -16.75
CA TRP A 55 3.44 32.60 -16.52
C TRP A 55 4.19 32.63 -17.85
N GLN A 56 4.61 33.80 -18.31
CA GLN A 56 5.26 34.01 -19.61
C GLN A 56 6.29 35.15 -19.53
N GLY A 57 7.49 34.94 -20.06
CA GLY A 57 8.62 35.86 -20.00
C GLY A 57 8.79 36.49 -18.60
N ILE A 58 8.66 37.81 -18.54
CA ILE A 58 8.83 38.57 -17.29
C ILE A 58 7.85 38.20 -16.17
N SER A 59 6.68 37.60 -16.48
CA SER A 59 5.68 37.22 -15.47
C SER A 59 5.93 35.86 -14.82
N ALA A 60 6.92 35.08 -15.27
CA ALA A 60 7.42 33.90 -14.57
C ALA A 60 8.31 34.31 -13.37
N GLY A 61 7.70 34.98 -12.39
CA GLY A 61 8.40 35.66 -11.30
C GLY A 61 8.99 34.77 -10.22
N GLY A 62 8.56 33.51 -10.13
CA GLY A 62 8.94 32.59 -9.05
C GLY A 62 8.27 32.93 -7.72
N CYS A 63 8.66 32.25 -6.63
CA CYS A 63 8.10 32.47 -5.30
C CYS A 63 8.69 33.70 -4.58
N THR A 64 8.17 34.01 -3.38
CA THR A 64 8.59 35.15 -2.55
C THR A 64 10.07 35.16 -2.16
N ASN A 65 10.78 34.02 -2.25
CA ASN A 65 12.24 33.94 -2.09
C ASN A 65 13.01 34.74 -3.17
N TYR A 66 12.35 35.11 -4.27
CA TYR A 66 12.92 35.86 -5.39
C TYR A 66 12.28 37.26 -5.52
N PRO A 67 12.41 38.15 -4.52
CA PRO A 67 11.62 39.39 -4.43
C PRO A 67 11.78 40.35 -5.63
N GLN A 68 12.92 40.30 -6.32
CA GLN A 68 13.18 41.12 -7.51
C GLN A 68 12.30 40.75 -8.72
N THR A 69 11.93 39.47 -8.84
CA THR A 69 11.12 38.92 -9.94
C THR A 69 9.69 38.56 -9.49
N HIS A 70 9.49 38.18 -8.23
CA HIS A 70 8.18 37.83 -7.65
C HIS A 70 7.11 38.91 -7.90
N ARG A 71 7.50 40.18 -7.80
CA ARG A 71 6.64 41.34 -8.09
C ARG A 71 6.07 41.39 -9.51
N ASN A 72 6.62 40.62 -10.45
CA ASN A 72 6.17 40.55 -11.84
C ASN A 72 5.11 39.47 -12.09
N ASN A 73 4.89 38.53 -11.16
CA ASN A 73 3.87 37.47 -11.32
C ASN A 73 2.49 38.07 -11.63
N PRO A 74 1.61 37.34 -12.37
CA PRO A 74 0.22 37.72 -12.58
C PRO A 74 -0.50 37.99 -11.25
N LYS A 75 -1.48 38.89 -11.26
CA LYS A 75 -2.22 39.26 -10.04
C LYS A 75 -3.69 39.44 -10.38
N TYR A 76 -4.55 38.94 -9.52
CA TYR A 76 -5.99 38.99 -9.73
C TYR A 76 -6.67 39.65 -8.54
N ARG A 77 -7.47 40.68 -8.81
CA ARG A 77 -8.34 41.35 -7.84
C ARG A 77 -9.58 40.48 -7.62
N LEU A 78 -9.76 39.96 -6.42
CA LEU A 78 -10.95 39.22 -6.00
C LEU A 78 -11.78 40.10 -5.06
N THR A 79 -13.02 40.39 -5.45
CA THR A 79 -14.01 41.04 -4.60
C THR A 79 -14.94 39.98 -4.01
N VAL A 80 -15.18 40.01 -2.70
CA VAL A 80 -16.02 39.06 -1.96
C VAL A 80 -17.16 39.81 -1.25
N GLY A 81 -18.40 39.32 -1.37
CA GLY A 81 -19.57 39.92 -0.70
C GLY A 81 -20.92 39.41 -1.24
N PRO A 82 -22.07 40.01 -0.84
CA PRO A 82 -22.23 41.12 0.11
C PRO A 82 -22.48 40.67 1.56
N LYS A 83 -22.42 39.37 1.90
CA LYS A 83 -22.51 38.95 3.31
C LYS A 83 -21.22 39.34 4.04
N ALA A 84 -21.34 39.76 5.30
CA ALA A 84 -20.20 40.18 6.13
C ALA A 84 -19.11 39.11 6.30
N ARG A 85 -19.47 37.82 6.29
CA ARG A 85 -18.54 36.68 6.37
C ARG A 85 -18.88 35.59 5.35
N SER A 86 -17.84 34.97 4.83
CA SER A 86 -17.88 34.00 3.73
C SER A 86 -16.91 32.83 3.98
N THR A 87 -17.09 31.72 3.27
CA THR A 87 -16.03 30.69 3.11
C THR A 87 -15.57 30.72 1.67
N LEU A 88 -14.27 30.86 1.45
CA LEU A 88 -13.62 30.92 0.14
C LEU A 88 -12.66 29.75 -0.03
N LEU A 89 -12.78 29.00 -1.12
CA LEU A 89 -11.84 27.97 -1.55
C LEU A 89 -11.22 28.37 -2.88
N ILE A 90 -9.88 28.41 -2.94
CA ILE A 90 -9.11 28.62 -4.17
C ILE A 90 -8.35 27.33 -4.47
N GLU A 91 -8.45 26.83 -5.71
CA GLU A 91 -7.66 25.71 -6.25
C GLU A 91 -6.83 26.21 -7.44
N LEU A 92 -5.50 26.10 -7.38
CA LEU A 92 -4.60 26.40 -8.49
C LEU A 92 -4.08 25.10 -9.11
N ARG A 93 -4.15 25.00 -10.45
CA ARG A 93 -3.72 23.85 -11.26
C ARG A 93 -2.71 24.29 -12.32
N ALA A 94 -1.65 23.51 -12.53
CA ALA A 94 -0.56 23.77 -13.46
C ALA A 94 0.07 22.45 -13.95
N PRO A 95 0.98 22.45 -14.95
CA PRO A 95 1.77 21.28 -15.29
C PRO A 95 2.51 20.68 -14.08
N LYS A 96 2.51 19.35 -13.92
CA LYS A 96 3.15 18.64 -12.79
C LYS A 96 4.65 18.97 -12.62
N VAL A 97 5.33 19.36 -13.70
CA VAL A 97 6.75 19.76 -13.69
C VAL A 97 7.03 21.02 -12.86
N TYR A 98 6.00 21.82 -12.53
CA TYR A 98 6.13 22.99 -11.67
C TYR A 98 5.61 22.71 -10.27
N GLN A 99 6.44 23.00 -9.28
CA GLN A 99 5.99 23.16 -7.89
C GLN A 99 5.29 24.53 -7.83
N VAL A 100 3.99 24.55 -7.53
CA VAL A 100 3.16 25.77 -7.60
C VAL A 100 2.50 26.10 -6.26
N GLY A 101 2.21 27.38 -6.09
CA GLY A 101 1.53 27.94 -4.94
C GLY A 101 0.85 29.26 -5.32
N PHE A 102 0.23 29.91 -4.34
CA PHE A 102 -0.27 31.27 -4.50
C PHE A 102 -0.35 32.00 -3.16
N GLU A 103 -0.39 33.33 -3.24
CA GLU A 103 -0.53 34.21 -2.08
C GLU A 103 -1.81 35.04 -2.21
N VAL A 104 -2.62 35.09 -1.15
CA VAL A 104 -3.80 35.96 -1.03
C VAL A 104 -3.46 37.10 -0.07
N THR A 105 -3.67 38.34 -0.49
CA THR A 105 -3.38 39.55 0.30
C THR A 105 -4.65 40.36 0.48
N THR A 106 -4.97 40.81 1.69
CA THR A 106 -6.11 41.70 1.94
C THR A 106 -5.76 43.13 1.51
N VAL A 107 -6.60 43.74 0.69
CA VAL A 107 -6.47 45.15 0.27
C VAL A 107 -7.43 46.05 1.04
N SER A 108 -8.66 45.59 1.26
CA SER A 108 -9.64 46.26 2.12
C SER A 108 -10.70 45.29 2.64
N CYS A 109 -11.22 45.55 3.83
CA CYS A 109 -12.44 44.94 4.34
C CYS A 109 -13.58 45.97 4.30
N ALA A 110 -14.77 45.54 3.87
CA ALA A 110 -15.98 46.35 3.81
C ALA A 110 -16.82 46.28 5.09
N ASP A 111 -16.49 45.37 6.01
CA ASP A 111 -17.11 45.26 7.33
C ASP A 111 -16.32 46.07 8.38
N PRO A 112 -16.87 47.18 8.91
CA PRO A 112 -16.19 48.03 9.89
C PRO A 112 -16.05 47.39 11.29
N GLN A 113 -16.60 46.20 11.53
CA GLN A 113 -16.40 45.45 12.78
C GLN A 113 -15.15 44.53 12.73
N VAL A 114 -14.50 44.39 11.58
CA VAL A 114 -13.29 43.56 11.43
C VAL A 114 -12.07 44.35 11.87
N THR A 115 -11.71 44.24 13.14
CA THR A 115 -10.54 44.91 13.73
C THR A 115 -9.20 44.33 13.27
N ALA A 116 -9.16 43.08 12.81
CA ALA A 116 -7.99 42.46 12.20
C ALA A 116 -8.40 41.37 11.18
N SER A 117 -8.21 41.67 9.88
CA SER A 117 -8.07 40.62 8.85
C SER A 117 -6.63 40.12 8.82
N PHE A 118 -6.39 38.95 8.20
CA PHE A 118 -5.03 38.57 7.83
C PHE A 118 -4.50 39.57 6.80
N VAL A 119 -3.23 39.95 6.92
CA VAL A 119 -2.56 40.82 5.92
C VAL A 119 -2.35 40.02 4.64
N LYS A 120 -1.77 38.83 4.79
CA LYS A 120 -1.33 37.95 3.72
C LYS A 120 -1.41 36.49 4.16
N GLN A 121 -1.89 35.60 3.29
CA GLN A 121 -1.99 34.15 3.52
C GLN A 121 -1.55 33.39 2.26
N GLY A 122 -0.59 32.49 2.40
CA GLY A 122 -0.16 31.61 1.31
C GLY A 122 -0.94 30.29 1.28
N SER A 123 -0.94 29.60 0.13
CA SER A 123 -1.44 28.24 -0.06
C SER A 123 -0.62 27.13 0.64
N GLY A 124 0.26 27.50 1.57
CA GLY A 124 1.19 26.60 2.25
C GLY A 124 2.39 26.18 1.38
N VAL A 125 2.84 24.94 1.58
CA VAL A 125 3.97 24.35 0.84
C VAL A 125 3.63 24.23 -0.65
N TYR A 126 4.55 24.65 -1.51
CA TYR A 126 4.42 24.53 -2.98
C TYR A 126 4.41 23.05 -3.38
N ARG A 127 3.56 22.69 -4.35
CA ARG A 127 3.26 21.29 -4.70
C ARG A 127 3.18 21.09 -6.21
N SER A 128 3.51 19.88 -6.67
CA SER A 128 3.55 19.51 -8.09
C SER A 128 2.18 19.68 -8.74
N GLY A 129 2.07 20.63 -9.66
CA GLY A 129 0.90 20.88 -10.50
C GLY A 129 -0.41 21.26 -9.79
N TYR A 130 -0.47 21.28 -8.47
CA TYR A 130 -1.71 21.55 -7.71
C TYR A 130 -1.44 22.16 -6.33
N SER A 131 -2.10 23.27 -6.01
CA SER A 131 -2.19 23.82 -4.66
C SER A 131 -3.61 24.31 -4.35
N MET A 132 -3.94 24.45 -3.06
CA MET A 132 -5.23 24.99 -2.64
C MET A 132 -5.12 25.82 -1.35
N LEU A 133 -6.13 26.63 -1.09
CA LEU A 133 -6.30 27.37 0.15
C LEU A 133 -7.80 27.52 0.45
N GLU A 134 -8.20 27.21 1.67
CA GLU A 134 -9.55 27.49 2.18
C GLU A 134 -9.46 28.56 3.28
N LEU A 135 -10.34 29.56 3.20
CA LEU A 135 -10.45 30.69 4.13
C LEU A 135 -11.87 30.73 4.68
N GLU A 136 -12.05 30.25 5.90
CA GLU A 136 -13.30 30.39 6.66
C GLU A 136 -13.45 31.81 7.22
N ASN A 137 -14.70 32.24 7.44
CA ASN A 137 -15.05 33.54 8.04
C ASN A 137 -14.49 34.78 7.30
N LEU A 138 -14.09 34.63 6.03
CA LEU A 138 -13.51 35.68 5.20
C LEU A 138 -14.44 36.90 5.12
N PRO A 139 -13.98 38.11 5.51
CA PRO A 139 -14.78 39.33 5.43
C PRO A 139 -15.25 39.65 4.02
N ALA A 140 -16.37 40.37 3.90
CA ALA A 140 -16.65 41.15 2.69
C ALA A 140 -15.49 42.14 2.45
N GLY A 141 -15.00 42.26 1.21
CA GLY A 141 -13.79 43.03 0.94
C GLY A 141 -13.16 42.79 -0.43
N VAL A 142 -11.98 43.39 -0.62
CA VAL A 142 -11.14 43.24 -1.81
C VAL A 142 -9.82 42.58 -1.41
N TYR A 143 -9.47 41.53 -2.14
CA TYR A 143 -8.28 40.72 -1.97
C TYR A 143 -7.49 40.67 -3.28
N VAL A 144 -6.19 40.39 -3.22
CA VAL A 144 -5.36 40.16 -4.40
C VAL A 144 -4.69 38.80 -4.30
N ILE A 145 -4.88 37.99 -5.34
CA ILE A 145 -4.30 36.65 -5.47
C ILE A 145 -3.14 36.72 -6.46
N VAL A 146 -1.99 36.17 -6.06
CA VAL A 146 -0.78 36.09 -6.87
C VAL A 146 -0.42 34.61 -7.06
N PRO A 147 -0.76 33.97 -8.19
CA PRO A 147 -0.32 32.61 -8.51
C PRO A 147 1.15 32.58 -8.92
N THR A 148 1.89 31.59 -8.40
CA THR A 148 3.35 31.53 -8.49
C THR A 148 3.85 30.11 -8.75
N THR A 149 4.94 30.03 -9.52
CA THR A 149 5.85 28.87 -9.54
C THR A 149 6.86 29.00 -8.40
N PHE A 150 7.49 27.90 -7.99
CA PHE A 150 8.54 27.96 -6.96
C PHE A 150 9.79 28.67 -7.50
N MET A 151 10.25 28.29 -8.69
CA MET A 151 11.42 28.90 -9.34
C MET A 151 10.98 29.98 -10.36
N PRO A 152 11.76 31.08 -10.51
CA PRO A 152 11.56 32.04 -11.59
C PRO A 152 11.90 31.41 -12.95
N GLY A 153 11.35 31.99 -14.04
CA GLY A 153 11.57 31.50 -15.41
C GLY A 153 10.82 30.21 -15.77
N GLN A 154 9.97 29.69 -14.88
CA GLN A 154 9.09 28.56 -15.18
C GLN A 154 7.82 29.06 -15.92
N GLU A 155 7.85 29.01 -17.25
CA GLU A 155 6.76 29.47 -18.11
C GLU A 155 5.75 28.36 -18.41
N GLY A 156 4.45 28.68 -18.35
CA GLY A 156 3.38 27.72 -18.67
C GLY A 156 1.99 28.17 -18.22
N PRO A 157 0.93 27.46 -18.67
CA PRO A 157 -0.45 27.77 -18.33
C PRO A 157 -0.81 27.35 -16.89
N PHE A 158 -1.76 28.03 -16.30
CA PHE A 158 -2.43 27.63 -15.07
C PHE A 158 -3.94 27.86 -15.13
N ILE A 159 -4.68 27.10 -14.32
CA ILE A 159 -6.11 27.25 -14.11
C ILE A 159 -6.35 27.49 -12.62
N MET A 160 -7.04 28.56 -12.27
CA MET A 160 -7.41 28.89 -10.90
C MET A 160 -8.94 28.87 -10.77
N ASP A 161 -9.45 27.90 -10.02
CA ASP A 161 -10.86 27.84 -9.62
C ASP A 161 -11.03 28.56 -8.29
N ILE A 162 -12.04 29.42 -8.20
CA ILE A 162 -12.39 30.15 -6.97
C ILE A 162 -13.84 29.88 -6.65
N LYS A 163 -14.12 29.39 -5.45
CA LYS A 163 -15.44 28.99 -4.97
C LYS A 163 -15.77 29.74 -3.69
N CYS A 164 -16.99 30.26 -3.57
CA CYS A 164 -17.39 31.06 -2.42
C CYS A 164 -18.82 30.76 -1.96
N SER A 165 -19.08 30.84 -0.66
CA SER A 165 -20.43 30.76 -0.07
C SER A 165 -21.27 32.04 -0.28
N THR A 166 -20.73 33.03 -1.01
CA THR A 166 -21.35 34.31 -1.37
C THR A 166 -21.05 34.71 -2.82
N GLY A 167 -21.47 35.91 -3.22
CA GLY A 167 -20.96 36.56 -4.43
C GLY A 167 -19.44 36.70 -4.39
N ILE A 168 -18.85 36.52 -5.57
CA ILE A 168 -17.45 36.81 -5.89
C ILE A 168 -17.41 37.49 -7.27
N LYS A 169 -16.35 38.27 -7.50
CA LYS A 169 -15.95 38.76 -8.83
C LYS A 169 -14.43 38.75 -8.90
N ILE A 170 -13.85 38.24 -9.98
CA ILE A 170 -12.40 38.24 -10.20
C ILE A 170 -12.03 38.99 -11.48
N GLU A 171 -10.98 39.80 -11.41
CA GLU A 171 -10.45 40.62 -12.51
C GLU A 171 -8.91 40.53 -12.53
N GLU A 172 -8.28 40.55 -13.70
CA GLU A 172 -6.82 40.58 -13.83
C GLU A 172 -6.28 42.01 -13.69
N ILE A 173 -5.20 42.17 -12.92
CA ILE A 173 -4.56 43.46 -12.69
C ILE A 173 -3.49 43.69 -13.77
N THR A 174 -3.91 44.31 -14.87
CA THR A 174 -3.07 44.56 -16.04
C THR A 174 -2.37 45.93 -16.03
N SER A 175 -2.77 46.86 -15.16
CA SER A 175 -2.25 48.24 -15.12
C SER A 175 -1.24 48.48 -13.98
N ARG A 176 -0.31 49.43 -14.19
CA ARG A 176 0.60 49.92 -13.14
C ARG A 176 -0.11 50.76 -12.07
N GLU A 177 -1.19 51.44 -12.41
CA GLU A 177 -1.93 52.32 -11.49
C GLU A 177 -2.77 51.50 -10.49
N ASP A 178 -3.44 50.44 -10.96
CA ASP A 178 -4.10 49.44 -10.10
C ASP A 178 -3.13 48.73 -9.15
N THR A 179 -1.86 48.61 -9.55
CA THR A 179 -0.82 48.00 -8.70
C THR A 179 -0.43 48.94 -7.54
N GLN A 180 -0.38 50.26 -7.76
CA GLN A 180 -0.04 51.22 -6.70
C GLN A 180 -1.17 51.39 -5.67
N SER A 181 -2.44 51.45 -6.12
CA SER A 181 -3.58 51.57 -5.20
C SER A 181 -3.74 50.34 -4.30
N VAL A 182 -3.47 49.14 -4.83
CA VAL A 182 -3.41 47.88 -4.05
C VAL A 182 -2.30 47.94 -2.98
N ILE A 183 -1.07 48.29 -3.37
CA ILE A 183 0.09 48.28 -2.45
C ILE A 183 -0.09 49.28 -1.29
N ALA A 184 -0.73 50.42 -1.52
CA ALA A 184 -0.97 51.43 -0.49
C ALA A 184 -1.85 50.93 0.67
N GLY A 185 -2.81 50.04 0.41
CA GLY A 185 -3.69 49.48 1.46
C GLY A 185 -2.99 48.46 2.37
N VAL A 186 -2.14 47.59 1.79
CA VAL A 186 -1.48 46.49 2.50
C VAL A 186 -0.58 47.00 3.63
N PHE A 187 0.20 48.05 3.38
CA PHE A 187 1.16 48.60 4.35
C PHE A 187 0.52 49.21 5.61
N GLN A 188 -0.79 49.51 5.63
CA GLN A 188 -1.47 49.96 6.85
C GLN A 188 -1.82 48.80 7.79
N HIS A 189 -2.19 47.63 7.26
CA HIS A 189 -2.57 46.47 8.08
C HIS A 189 -1.39 45.71 8.69
N GLU A 190 -0.21 45.75 8.05
CA GLU A 190 0.96 44.97 8.46
C GLU A 190 1.52 45.36 9.84
N LYS A 191 1.26 46.58 10.31
CA LYS A 191 1.57 47.02 11.69
C LYS A 191 0.61 46.51 12.77
N LEU A 192 -0.59 46.04 12.40
CA LEU A 192 -1.62 45.61 13.35
C LEU A 192 -1.59 44.10 13.63
N GLY A 193 -1.27 43.28 12.61
CA GLY A 193 -1.35 41.82 12.70
C GLY A 193 -0.44 41.19 13.77
N ASN A 194 0.74 41.76 14.00
CA ASN A 194 1.75 41.22 14.93
C ASN A 194 1.38 41.31 16.42
N GLN A 195 0.21 41.85 16.79
CA GLN A 195 -0.24 41.95 18.18
C GLN A 195 -1.36 40.95 18.57
N LEU A 196 -1.84 40.11 17.64
CA LEU A 196 -3.08 39.34 17.83
C LEU A 196 -2.96 37.81 17.65
N SER A 197 -1.80 37.26 17.28
CA SER A 197 -1.66 35.83 16.99
C SER A 197 -1.53 34.91 18.23
N GLU A 198 -1.57 35.44 19.46
CA GLU A 198 -1.48 34.64 20.69
C GLU A 198 -2.85 34.11 21.19
N ALA A 199 -3.97 34.53 20.59
CA ALA A 199 -5.32 34.21 21.06
C ALA A 199 -6.06 33.15 20.23
N ALA A 200 -6.94 32.39 20.92
CA ALA A 200 -8.01 31.54 20.35
C ALA A 200 -7.63 30.28 19.54
N ARG A 201 -7.17 29.23 20.25
CA ARG A 201 -7.56 27.84 19.91
C ARG A 201 -9.09 27.69 20.09
N GLY A 202 -9.85 27.04 19.19
CA GLY A 202 -11.28 26.76 19.50
C GLY A 202 -12.23 26.14 18.45
N ALA A 203 -12.14 24.81 18.23
CA ALA A 203 -13.27 23.85 18.15
C ALA A 203 -14.54 24.03 17.22
N SER A 204 -14.66 23.09 16.27
CA SER A 204 -15.78 22.11 16.09
C SER A 204 -17.07 22.35 15.24
N LYS A 205 -17.19 21.54 14.16
CA LYS A 205 -18.31 20.63 13.75
C LYS A 205 -19.74 21.16 13.41
N VAL A 206 -20.36 20.60 12.34
CA VAL A 206 -21.53 19.64 12.33
C VAL A 206 -21.96 19.29 10.86
N ARG A 207 -22.90 18.34 10.62
CA ARG A 207 -23.26 17.62 9.36
C ARG A 207 -24.78 17.32 9.29
N LEU A 208 -25.45 17.10 8.13
CA LEU A 208 -26.71 16.29 7.96
C LEU A 208 -27.28 16.16 6.50
N THR A 209 -27.97 15.05 6.16
CA THR A 209 -28.92 14.81 4.99
C THR A 209 -28.36 14.93 3.53
N SER A 210 -28.98 14.55 2.39
CA SER A 210 -30.13 13.67 1.94
C SER A 210 -29.84 13.13 0.48
N LYS A 211 -30.45 12.13 -0.21
CA LYS A 211 -31.25 10.89 0.07
C LYS A 211 -31.46 10.03 -1.22
N ILE A 212 -31.33 8.68 -1.16
CA ILE A 212 -31.91 7.64 -2.11
C ILE A 212 -31.28 7.61 -3.55
N PHE A 213 -31.26 6.57 -4.44
CA PHE A 213 -31.78 5.17 -4.60
C PHE A 213 -30.63 4.19 -5.00
N GLY A 214 -30.69 3.00 -5.66
CA GLY A 214 -31.71 2.09 -6.25
C GLY A 214 -31.56 1.84 -7.79
N SER A 215 -31.79 0.68 -8.44
CA SER A 215 -31.90 -0.75 -8.03
C SER A 215 -32.12 -1.76 -9.22
N SER A 216 -31.48 -2.95 -9.20
CA SER A 216 -31.74 -4.22 -9.99
C SER A 216 -31.46 -4.29 -11.53
N GLY A 217 -31.04 -5.44 -12.14
CA GLY A 217 -30.54 -6.73 -11.61
C GLY A 217 -30.43 -7.93 -12.60
N ARG A 218 -29.88 -9.08 -12.14
CA ARG A 218 -29.82 -10.48 -12.71
C ARG A 218 -28.74 -10.86 -13.78
N ALA A 219 -28.52 -12.20 -13.98
CA ALA A 219 -27.25 -12.82 -14.42
C ALA A 219 -27.36 -14.23 -15.11
N PHE A 220 -26.25 -14.74 -15.71
CA PHE A 220 -25.96 -16.09 -16.30
C PHE A 220 -24.43 -16.23 -16.63
N SER A 221 -23.75 -17.37 -16.93
CA SER A 221 -23.91 -18.82 -16.59
C SER A 221 -22.68 -19.69 -17.00
N THR A 222 -22.30 -20.69 -16.18
CA THR A 222 -21.68 -22.04 -16.45
C THR A 222 -20.61 -22.34 -17.55
N ALA A 223 -19.37 -22.69 -17.12
CA ALA A 223 -18.50 -23.87 -17.46
C ALA A 223 -18.05 -24.17 -18.95
N PRO A 224 -17.18 -25.19 -19.29
CA PRO A 224 -16.32 -26.11 -18.50
C PRO A 224 -14.85 -26.40 -19.03
N SER A 225 -14.13 -27.32 -18.34
CA SER A 225 -13.15 -28.36 -18.81
C SER A 225 -11.71 -28.11 -19.34
N ALA A 226 -10.74 -28.55 -18.52
CA ALA A 226 -9.48 -29.34 -18.72
C ALA A 226 -8.79 -29.61 -20.08
N LEU A 227 -7.43 -29.66 -20.05
CA LEU A 227 -6.57 -30.75 -20.55
C LEU A 227 -5.09 -30.59 -20.11
N LEU A 228 -4.32 -31.69 -20.00
CA LEU A 228 -2.89 -31.73 -19.62
C LEU A 228 -2.03 -32.36 -20.73
N VAL A 229 -0.81 -31.84 -20.94
CA VAL A 229 0.26 -32.47 -21.73
C VAL A 229 1.61 -32.17 -21.06
N ASP A 230 2.41 -33.21 -20.83
CA ASP A 230 3.78 -33.11 -20.32
C ASP A 230 4.81 -32.87 -21.42
N ASN A 231 5.85 -32.10 -21.08
CA ASN A 231 7.17 -32.20 -21.68
C ASN A 231 8.17 -31.61 -20.67
N LYS A 232 9.22 -32.35 -20.33
CA LYS A 232 10.31 -31.90 -19.45
C LYS A 232 11.62 -32.24 -20.15
N ILE A 233 12.56 -31.29 -20.19
CA ILE A 233 13.91 -31.48 -20.74
C ILE A 233 14.90 -31.04 -19.67
N GLU A 234 15.98 -31.79 -19.48
CA GLU A 234 17.01 -31.52 -18.47
C GLU A 234 18.19 -30.72 -19.05
N SER A 235 18.84 -29.93 -18.20
CA SER A 235 20.10 -29.19 -18.46
C SER A 235 20.10 -28.26 -19.70
N GLY A 236 19.58 -27.04 -19.54
CA GLY A 236 19.73 -25.94 -20.51
C GLY A 236 20.91 -25.01 -20.19
N SER A 237 21.58 -24.50 -21.23
CA SER A 237 22.62 -23.45 -21.10
C SER A 237 22.02 -22.07 -20.84
N LEU A 238 22.62 -21.30 -19.93
CA LEU A 238 22.24 -19.94 -19.59
C LEU A 238 22.30 -19.01 -20.83
N PRO A 239 21.22 -18.29 -21.19
CA PRO A 239 21.24 -17.32 -22.28
C PRO A 239 22.00 -16.04 -21.87
N GLN A 240 22.67 -15.39 -22.82
CA GLN A 240 23.55 -14.24 -22.55
C GLN A 240 22.81 -12.93 -22.23
N SER A 241 21.52 -12.85 -22.56
CA SER A 241 20.69 -11.64 -22.36
C SER A 241 19.21 -12.01 -22.28
N ALA A 242 18.46 -11.30 -21.44
CA ALA A 242 17.00 -11.39 -21.34
C ALA A 242 16.43 -10.06 -20.83
N ASP A 243 15.28 -9.61 -21.32
CA ASP A 243 14.74 -8.30 -20.89
C ASP A 243 14.29 -8.30 -19.42
N VAL A 244 13.91 -9.45 -18.87
CA VAL A 244 13.57 -9.62 -17.45
C VAL A 244 14.29 -10.83 -16.86
N VAL A 245 14.99 -10.63 -15.73
CA VAL A 245 15.59 -11.70 -14.92
C VAL A 245 14.87 -11.79 -13.56
N ILE A 246 14.40 -12.98 -13.19
CA ILE A 246 13.69 -13.25 -11.93
C ILE A 246 14.54 -14.20 -11.08
N TYR A 247 14.86 -13.84 -9.84
CA TYR A 247 15.63 -14.69 -8.93
C TYR A 247 14.74 -15.24 -7.80
N GLY A 248 14.57 -16.56 -7.77
CA GLY A 248 13.69 -17.30 -6.86
C GLY A 248 12.30 -17.57 -7.45
N ALA A 249 12.09 -18.76 -8.01
CA ALA A 249 10.77 -19.37 -8.25
C ALA A 249 10.14 -19.93 -6.98
N SER A 250 10.16 -19.15 -5.90
CA SER A 250 9.03 -19.19 -4.98
C SER A 250 7.72 -19.03 -5.76
N ILE A 251 6.60 -19.42 -5.16
CA ILE A 251 5.25 -19.18 -5.69
C ILE A 251 5.04 -17.71 -6.14
N ILE A 252 5.78 -16.75 -5.56
CA ILE A 252 5.84 -15.35 -6.01
C ILE A 252 6.53 -15.24 -7.39
N GLY A 253 7.80 -15.63 -7.51
CA GLY A 253 8.57 -15.47 -8.75
C GLY A 253 8.02 -16.29 -9.92
N ALA A 254 7.44 -17.45 -9.67
CA ALA A 254 6.73 -18.22 -10.69
C ALA A 254 5.42 -17.54 -11.14
N SER A 255 4.74 -16.82 -10.24
CA SER A 255 3.60 -15.97 -10.59
C SER A 255 4.04 -14.73 -11.39
N VAL A 256 5.20 -14.12 -11.07
CA VAL A 256 5.80 -13.05 -11.90
C VAL A 256 6.05 -13.56 -13.32
N ALA A 257 6.75 -14.69 -13.45
CA ALA A 257 7.06 -15.30 -14.75
C ALA A 257 5.80 -15.62 -15.56
N TYR A 258 4.79 -16.24 -14.95
CA TYR A 258 3.53 -16.57 -15.62
C TYR A 258 2.76 -15.32 -16.10
N ASN A 259 2.63 -14.27 -15.28
CA ASN A 259 1.88 -13.08 -15.69
C ASN A 259 2.62 -12.28 -16.77
N LEU A 260 3.95 -12.15 -16.70
CA LEU A 260 4.76 -11.55 -17.76
C LEU A 260 4.70 -12.33 -19.08
N ALA A 261 4.79 -13.67 -19.00
CA ALA A 261 4.69 -14.52 -20.18
C ALA A 261 3.30 -14.43 -20.84
N LYS A 262 2.24 -14.40 -20.02
CA LYS A 262 0.86 -14.14 -20.46
C LYS A 262 0.66 -12.74 -21.07
N ALA A 263 1.43 -11.74 -20.64
CA ALA A 263 1.48 -10.40 -21.23
C ALA A 263 2.27 -10.34 -22.55
N GLY A 264 2.83 -11.46 -23.02
CA GLY A 264 3.54 -11.58 -24.30
C GLY A 264 5.07 -11.54 -24.21
N MET A 265 5.65 -11.31 -23.03
CA MET A 265 7.10 -11.24 -22.82
C MET A 265 7.78 -12.61 -22.69
N GLY A 266 7.09 -13.71 -23.02
CA GLY A 266 7.51 -15.08 -22.69
C GLY A 266 8.95 -15.41 -23.09
N SER A 267 9.33 -15.18 -24.35
CA SER A 267 10.68 -15.44 -24.87
C SER A 267 11.75 -14.44 -24.41
N GLN A 268 11.43 -13.52 -23.49
CA GLN A 268 12.31 -12.47 -22.97
C GLN A 268 12.59 -12.63 -21.46
N ILE A 269 12.06 -13.69 -20.83
CA ILE A 269 12.15 -13.92 -19.38
C ILE A 269 13.15 -15.03 -19.09
N VAL A 270 14.08 -14.77 -18.17
CA VAL A 270 14.90 -15.80 -17.50
C VAL A 270 14.52 -15.84 -16.03
N LEU A 271 14.21 -17.02 -15.53
CA LEU A 271 14.08 -17.28 -14.12
C LEU A 271 15.22 -18.17 -13.63
N LEU A 272 15.74 -17.85 -12.44
CA LEU A 272 16.83 -18.56 -11.78
C LEU A 272 16.37 -19.03 -10.38
N ASP A 273 16.77 -20.23 -9.96
CA ASP A 273 16.54 -20.75 -8.61
C ASP A 273 17.72 -21.62 -8.12
N GLN A 274 17.75 -21.89 -6.81
CA GLN A 274 18.64 -22.83 -6.14
C GLN A 274 17.99 -24.21 -5.87
N ASP A 275 16.66 -24.28 -5.72
CA ASP A 275 15.86 -25.48 -5.34
C ASP A 275 14.65 -25.73 -6.29
N THR A 276 13.62 -26.50 -5.88
CA THR A 276 12.44 -26.89 -6.72
C THR A 276 11.08 -26.76 -5.98
N ILE A 277 10.00 -26.19 -6.59
CA ILE A 277 8.97 -25.39 -5.86
C ILE A 277 7.55 -25.33 -6.51
N SER A 278 6.41 -25.16 -5.77
CA SER A 278 5.03 -25.08 -6.40
C SER A 278 3.71 -24.38 -5.79
N ASP A 279 2.51 -25.06 -5.66
CA ASP A 279 1.06 -24.73 -6.03
C ASP A 279 0.24 -23.54 -5.41
N GLY A 280 -0.96 -23.32 -6.01
CA GLY A 280 -2.21 -22.88 -5.32
C GLY A 280 -2.93 -21.63 -5.85
N ARG A 281 -4.25 -21.65 -6.13
CA ARG A 281 -5.12 -20.43 -6.30
C ARG A 281 -6.65 -20.67 -6.18
N VAL A 282 -7.39 -19.93 -5.34
CA VAL A 282 -8.88 -19.74 -5.39
C VAL A 282 -9.33 -18.40 -4.77
N TRP A 283 -10.47 -17.83 -5.21
CA TRP A 283 -11.23 -16.65 -4.67
C TRP A 283 -12.72 -16.76 -5.10
N GLN A 284 -13.76 -16.19 -4.47
CA GLN A 284 -14.00 -15.79 -3.06
C GLN A 284 -15.52 -15.50 -2.79
N GLU A 285 -16.11 -16.04 -1.71
CA GLU A 285 -17.38 -15.66 -1.05
C GLU A 285 -17.25 -15.81 0.49
N THR A 286 -18.09 -15.16 1.30
CA THR A 286 -17.96 -15.14 2.78
C THR A 286 -19.29 -14.98 3.52
N SER A 287 -19.46 -15.69 4.65
CA SER A 287 -20.60 -15.58 5.57
C SER A 287 -20.15 -15.63 7.05
N GLY A 288 -21.03 -15.21 7.97
CA GLY A 288 -20.79 -15.33 9.42
C GLY A 288 -21.55 -16.50 10.03
N LEU A 289 -20.94 -17.17 11.02
CA LEU A 289 -21.48 -18.34 11.71
C LEU A 289 -21.70 -18.09 13.20
N VAL A 290 -22.67 -18.79 13.80
CA VAL A 290 -22.74 -19.00 15.26
C VAL A 290 -22.00 -20.27 15.67
N ALA A 291 -21.62 -20.38 16.95
CA ALA A 291 -20.83 -21.49 17.51
C ALA A 291 -21.31 -22.90 17.11
N GLU A 292 -22.62 -23.15 17.17
CA GLU A 292 -23.25 -24.41 16.76
C GLU A 292 -23.02 -24.75 15.28
N GLN A 293 -22.99 -23.75 14.40
CA GLN A 293 -22.69 -23.95 12.98
C GLN A 293 -21.20 -24.26 12.77
N CYS A 294 -20.30 -23.68 13.56
CA CYS A 294 -18.88 -24.06 13.55
C CYS A 294 -18.70 -25.53 13.96
N LYS A 295 -19.38 -25.99 15.03
CA LYS A 295 -19.39 -27.39 15.47
C LYS A 295 -19.96 -28.33 14.40
N ASN A 296 -21.03 -27.93 13.71
CA ASN A 296 -21.62 -28.73 12.63
C ASN A 296 -20.73 -28.84 11.38
N ILE A 297 -19.82 -27.89 11.15
CA ILE A 297 -18.84 -27.92 10.04
C ILE A 297 -17.58 -28.69 10.42
N PHE A 298 -17.12 -28.59 11.66
CA PHE A 298 -15.97 -29.34 12.19
C PHE A 298 -16.34 -29.98 13.54
N PRO A 299 -16.88 -31.22 13.56
CA PRO A 299 -17.42 -31.86 14.76
C PRO A 299 -16.44 -32.01 15.93
N LEU A 300 -15.14 -32.07 15.64
CA LEU A 300 -14.08 -32.19 16.65
C LEU A 300 -13.72 -30.84 17.34
N LEU A 301 -14.22 -29.70 16.84
CA LEU A 301 -13.91 -28.36 17.33
C LEU A 301 -14.63 -28.10 18.66
N GLU A 302 -13.94 -27.59 19.67
CA GLU A 302 -14.59 -27.13 20.90
C GLU A 302 -15.02 -25.65 20.78
N VAL A 303 -16.30 -25.40 21.12
CA VAL A 303 -17.01 -24.16 20.77
C VAL A 303 -17.71 -23.47 21.96
N SER A 304 -17.60 -24.01 23.18
CA SER A 304 -18.31 -23.52 24.36
C SER A 304 -17.94 -22.08 24.79
N ASP A 305 -16.74 -21.61 24.46
CA ASP A 305 -16.28 -20.23 24.63
C ASP A 305 -16.28 -19.40 23.32
N ILE A 306 -16.60 -20.01 22.17
CA ILE A 306 -16.60 -19.35 20.86
C ILE A 306 -17.89 -18.53 20.68
N LEU A 307 -17.75 -17.22 20.45
CA LEU A 307 -18.89 -16.32 20.20
C LEU A 307 -19.49 -16.45 18.79
N GLY A 308 -18.70 -16.95 17.83
CA GLY A 308 -19.07 -17.13 16.42
C GLY A 308 -17.83 -17.27 15.54
N GLY A 309 -18.03 -17.56 14.25
CA GLY A 309 -16.95 -17.74 13.28
C GLY A 309 -17.15 -16.94 11.99
N LEU A 310 -16.09 -16.80 11.21
CA LEU A 310 -16.14 -16.29 9.84
C LEU A 310 -15.91 -17.47 8.88
N TRP A 311 -16.84 -17.68 7.95
CA TRP A 311 -16.79 -18.78 7.00
C TRP A 311 -16.52 -18.26 5.58
N ILE A 312 -15.50 -18.84 4.94
CA ILE A 312 -15.08 -18.48 3.58
C ILE A 312 -15.10 -19.78 2.77
N PRO A 313 -16.26 -20.23 2.23
CA PRO A 313 -16.43 -21.52 1.52
C PRO A 313 -15.65 -21.67 0.19
N SER A 314 -14.69 -20.79 -0.03
CA SER A 314 -13.86 -20.63 -1.22
C SER A 314 -12.37 -20.42 -0.87
N ASP A 315 -12.05 -20.33 0.43
CA ASP A 315 -10.70 -20.54 0.94
C ASP A 315 -10.40 -22.05 0.92
N GLY A 316 -9.13 -22.43 0.95
CA GLY A 316 -8.76 -23.84 0.80
C GLY A 316 -7.27 -24.11 0.92
N VAL A 317 -6.93 -25.40 0.83
CA VAL A 317 -5.55 -25.87 0.96
C VAL A 317 -4.90 -25.94 -0.43
N ALA A 318 -3.70 -25.37 -0.52
CA ALA A 318 -2.82 -25.53 -1.65
C ALA A 318 -1.50 -26.15 -1.18
N ASP A 319 -1.09 -27.27 -1.77
CA ASP A 319 0.27 -27.79 -1.58
C ASP A 319 1.24 -26.88 -2.32
N SER A 320 1.94 -25.96 -1.66
CA SER A 320 2.96 -25.10 -2.28
C SER A 320 4.15 -25.84 -2.98
N THR A 321 4.02 -27.15 -3.29
CA THR A 321 4.91 -28.04 -4.06
C THR A 321 4.23 -28.89 -5.20
N LEU A 322 2.92 -28.74 -5.51
CA LEU A 322 2.18 -28.98 -6.81
C LEU A 322 2.41 -28.03 -8.04
N ILE A 323 1.65 -26.91 -8.22
CA ILE A 323 1.58 -26.07 -9.45
C ILE A 323 2.47 -24.82 -9.69
N CYS A 324 3.34 -24.22 -8.86
CA CYS A 324 4.40 -23.34 -9.43
C CYS A 324 5.36 -24.09 -10.37
N LYS A 325 5.70 -25.37 -10.14
CA LYS A 325 6.19 -26.25 -11.24
C LYS A 325 5.33 -26.15 -12.49
N SER A 326 4.01 -26.01 -12.36
CA SER A 326 3.11 -25.75 -13.50
C SER A 326 3.09 -24.30 -13.99
N LEU A 327 3.19 -23.26 -13.14
CA LEU A 327 3.35 -21.86 -13.58
C LEU A 327 4.67 -21.68 -14.35
N LEU A 328 5.74 -22.34 -13.90
CA LEU A 328 7.00 -22.49 -14.62
C LEU A 328 6.81 -23.30 -15.91
N ARG A 329 6.16 -24.48 -15.89
CA ARG A 329 5.87 -25.24 -17.13
C ARG A 329 5.09 -24.40 -18.15
N GLU A 330 4.08 -23.64 -17.72
CA GLU A 330 3.31 -22.77 -18.61
C GLU A 330 4.11 -21.55 -19.07
N ALA A 331 4.91 -20.92 -18.19
CA ALA A 331 5.84 -19.87 -18.60
C ALA A 331 6.91 -20.38 -19.60
N GLN A 332 7.43 -21.59 -19.39
CA GLN A 332 8.37 -22.28 -20.29
C GLN A 332 7.71 -22.59 -21.65
N LYS A 333 6.47 -23.09 -21.67
CA LYS A 333 5.67 -23.26 -22.89
C LYS A 333 5.44 -21.93 -23.64
N MET A 334 5.38 -20.82 -22.91
CA MET A 334 5.31 -19.46 -23.46
C MET A 334 6.69 -18.86 -23.83
N GLY A 335 7.80 -19.55 -23.53
CA GLY A 335 9.16 -19.19 -23.94
C GLY A 335 10.14 -18.83 -22.83
N ALA A 336 9.72 -18.79 -21.56
CA ALA A 336 10.58 -18.39 -20.45
C ALA A 336 11.65 -19.46 -20.16
N THR A 337 12.90 -19.04 -19.95
CA THR A 337 13.99 -19.95 -19.59
C THR A 337 14.06 -20.11 -18.08
N VAL A 338 14.29 -21.34 -17.59
CA VAL A 338 14.48 -21.63 -16.16
C VAL A 338 15.84 -22.30 -15.96
N VAL A 339 16.67 -21.79 -15.04
CA VAL A 339 17.97 -22.37 -14.70
C VAL A 339 18.09 -22.58 -13.18
N GLU A 340 18.09 -23.85 -12.77
CA GLU A 340 18.30 -24.27 -11.38
C GLU A 340 19.80 -24.28 -11.01
N LYS A 341 20.11 -24.25 -9.72
CA LYS A 341 21.49 -24.29 -9.15
C LYS A 341 22.39 -23.12 -9.60
N CYS A 342 21.76 -22.00 -9.95
CA CYS A 342 22.42 -20.78 -10.41
C CYS A 342 22.38 -19.72 -9.30
N SER A 343 23.48 -19.52 -8.56
CA SER A 343 23.54 -18.56 -7.46
C SER A 343 24.11 -17.22 -7.91
N ILE A 344 23.53 -16.11 -7.45
CA ILE A 344 24.03 -14.75 -7.71
C ILE A 344 25.28 -14.49 -6.86
N ARG A 345 26.24 -13.77 -7.45
CA ARG A 345 27.49 -13.32 -6.82
C ARG A 345 27.54 -11.79 -6.65
N HIS A 346 27.04 -11.05 -7.64
CA HIS A 346 27.09 -9.59 -7.68
C HIS A 346 26.03 -9.06 -8.66
N ILE A 347 25.47 -7.87 -8.39
CA ILE A 347 24.51 -7.17 -9.25
C ILE A 347 24.98 -5.72 -9.40
N SER A 348 25.12 -5.24 -10.63
CA SER A 348 25.57 -3.87 -10.91
C SER A 348 24.88 -3.26 -12.14
N GLN A 349 24.90 -1.94 -12.27
CA GLN A 349 24.45 -1.26 -13.50
C GLN A 349 25.47 -1.45 -14.63
N ALA A 350 24.99 -1.83 -15.81
CA ALA A 350 25.78 -2.02 -17.02
C ALA A 350 25.47 -0.93 -18.06
N GLU A 351 26.49 -0.18 -18.48
CA GLU A 351 26.34 0.90 -19.46
C GLU A 351 25.56 0.44 -20.71
N GLY A 352 24.42 1.09 -20.94
CA GLY A 352 23.53 0.83 -22.07
C GLY A 352 22.83 -0.55 -22.09
N ARG A 353 22.94 -1.36 -21.02
CA ARG A 353 22.42 -2.74 -20.98
C ARG A 353 21.62 -3.10 -19.72
N GLY A 354 21.19 -2.11 -18.95
CA GLY A 354 20.39 -2.32 -17.74
C GLY A 354 21.26 -2.81 -16.59
N GLN A 355 20.96 -3.99 -16.06
CA GLN A 355 21.70 -4.60 -14.95
C GLN A 355 22.54 -5.79 -15.45
N ALA A 356 23.75 -5.93 -14.90
CA ALA A 356 24.57 -7.13 -15.01
C ALA A 356 24.40 -7.96 -13.74
N ILE A 357 23.93 -9.20 -13.90
CA ILE A 357 23.77 -10.19 -12.84
C ILE A 357 24.89 -11.22 -13.00
N GLU A 358 25.91 -11.15 -12.16
CA GLU A 358 26.99 -12.13 -12.11
C GLU A 358 26.55 -13.36 -11.30
N THR A 359 26.71 -14.55 -11.85
CA THR A 359 26.25 -15.81 -11.22
C THR A 359 27.36 -16.87 -11.12
N SER A 360 27.03 -18.02 -10.52
CA SER A 360 27.85 -19.22 -10.54
C SER A 360 28.11 -19.77 -11.96
N LEU A 361 27.23 -19.50 -12.92
CA LEU A 361 27.25 -20.08 -14.28
C LEU A 361 27.62 -19.08 -15.39
N GLY A 362 27.80 -17.80 -15.07
CA GLY A 362 28.12 -16.72 -16.02
C GLY A 362 27.45 -15.40 -15.65
N THR A 363 27.56 -14.39 -16.52
CA THR A 363 26.88 -13.10 -16.35
C THR A 363 25.68 -13.01 -17.29
N VAL A 364 24.52 -12.64 -16.77
CA VAL A 364 23.33 -12.29 -17.57
C VAL A 364 23.17 -10.77 -17.58
N PHE A 365 22.84 -10.19 -18.73
CA PHE A 365 22.42 -8.80 -18.83
C PHE A 365 20.91 -8.72 -19.01
N GLY A 366 20.25 -7.78 -18.32
CA GLY A 366 18.81 -7.58 -18.48
C GLY A 366 18.30 -6.21 -18.05
N THR A 367 17.20 -5.79 -18.69
CA THR A 367 16.58 -4.47 -18.47
C THR A 367 15.96 -4.38 -17.08
N TYR A 368 15.33 -5.46 -16.61
CA TYR A 368 14.75 -5.57 -15.26
C TYR A 368 15.33 -6.76 -14.49
N PHE A 369 15.51 -6.58 -13.18
CA PHE A 369 15.79 -7.64 -12.23
C PHE A 369 14.68 -7.72 -11.18
N VAL A 370 14.24 -8.92 -10.81
CA VAL A 370 13.19 -9.14 -9.79
C VAL A 370 13.68 -10.08 -8.71
N ASN A 371 13.87 -9.56 -7.50
CA ASN A 371 14.28 -10.29 -6.32
C ASN A 371 13.08 -10.93 -5.60
N CYS A 372 12.85 -12.22 -5.89
CA CYS A 372 11.77 -13.06 -5.34
C CYS A 372 12.30 -14.12 -4.35
N ALA A 373 13.56 -14.03 -3.93
CA ALA A 373 14.32 -15.06 -3.22
C ALA A 373 14.01 -15.19 -1.72
N THR A 374 12.78 -14.84 -1.32
CA THR A 374 12.20 -15.00 0.04
C THR A 374 13.20 -14.79 1.18
N LEU A 375 13.75 -15.89 1.72
CA LEU A 375 14.68 -15.95 2.83
C LEU A 375 16.03 -15.24 2.53
N HIS A 376 16.56 -15.44 1.34
CA HIS A 376 17.82 -14.84 0.88
C HIS A 376 17.63 -13.47 0.24
N ALA A 377 16.39 -12.96 0.09
CA ALA A 377 16.14 -11.68 -0.62
C ALA A 377 16.88 -10.49 0.01
N ARG A 378 17.18 -10.54 1.31
CA ARG A 378 18.06 -9.57 1.99
C ARG A 378 19.53 -9.70 1.57
N GLU A 379 20.02 -10.92 1.44
CA GLU A 379 21.41 -11.20 1.04
C GLU A 379 21.63 -10.78 -0.42
N VAL A 380 20.70 -11.09 -1.32
CA VAL A 380 20.71 -10.65 -2.73
C VAL A 380 20.79 -9.12 -2.84
N GLY A 381 20.04 -8.38 -2.01
CA GLY A 381 20.12 -6.92 -1.95
C GLY A 381 21.47 -6.37 -1.46
N LEU A 382 22.21 -7.14 -0.64
CA LEU A 382 23.57 -6.81 -0.21
C LEU A 382 24.64 -7.16 -1.27
N LEU A 383 24.32 -7.99 -2.26
CA LEU A 383 25.18 -8.26 -3.42
C LEU A 383 25.05 -7.20 -4.54
N SER A 384 24.24 -6.17 -4.32
CA SER A 384 24.00 -5.10 -5.29
C SER A 384 24.91 -3.90 -5.06
N ASP A 385 25.38 -3.26 -6.14
CA ASP A 385 26.03 -1.95 -6.11
C ASP A 385 25.22 -0.91 -6.91
N PRO A 386 24.61 0.10 -6.26
CA PRO A 386 24.51 0.31 -4.81
C PRO A 386 23.62 -0.71 -4.08
N ILE A 387 23.86 -0.91 -2.78
CA ILE A 387 23.13 -1.88 -1.94
C ILE A 387 21.63 -1.58 -1.91
N VAL A 388 20.80 -2.58 -2.26
CA VAL A 388 19.34 -2.49 -2.19
C VAL A 388 18.84 -2.92 -0.81
N LYS A 389 18.06 -2.06 -0.14
CA LYS A 389 17.49 -2.35 1.18
C LYS A 389 16.30 -3.32 1.10
N VAL A 390 16.52 -4.59 1.42
CA VAL A 390 15.42 -5.57 1.61
C VAL A 390 15.37 -5.99 3.10
N PRO A 391 14.66 -5.22 3.96
CA PRO A 391 14.64 -5.45 5.39
C PRO A 391 13.78 -6.67 5.77
N LEU A 392 14.41 -7.84 5.87
CA LEU A 392 13.81 -9.09 6.35
C LEU A 392 14.68 -9.77 7.41
N HIS A 393 14.03 -10.55 8.28
CA HIS A 393 14.71 -11.55 9.11
C HIS A 393 13.86 -12.81 9.21
N ALA A 394 14.50 -13.94 9.50
CA ALA A 394 13.82 -15.20 9.74
C ALA A 394 13.43 -15.33 11.22
N ALA A 395 12.27 -15.92 11.49
CA ALA A 395 11.93 -16.52 12.77
C ALA A 395 11.79 -18.03 12.60
N GLU A 396 12.05 -18.77 13.68
CA GLU A 396 11.63 -20.17 13.82
C GLU A 396 10.10 -20.23 13.77
N HIS A 397 9.53 -21.20 13.05
CA HIS A 397 8.08 -21.38 12.91
C HIS A 397 7.74 -22.88 12.88
N TYR A 398 6.69 -23.24 13.62
CA TYR A 398 6.46 -24.60 14.09
C TYR A 398 5.20 -25.23 13.49
N TYR A 399 5.36 -26.46 13.00
CA TYR A 399 4.27 -27.28 12.46
C TYR A 399 4.17 -28.63 13.18
N LEU A 400 3.06 -28.84 13.88
CA LEU A 400 2.69 -30.10 14.49
C LEU A 400 2.03 -31.01 13.44
N HIS A 401 2.58 -32.22 13.28
CA HIS A 401 2.01 -33.27 12.44
C HIS A 401 1.49 -34.39 13.35
N THR A 402 0.19 -34.69 13.27
CA THR A 402 -0.37 -35.88 13.93
C THR A 402 -0.26 -37.12 13.05
N LYS A 403 -0.59 -38.28 13.61
CA LYS A 403 -1.03 -39.45 12.85
C LYS A 403 -2.50 -39.27 12.45
N GLN A 404 -3.16 -40.33 11.96
CA GLN A 404 -4.58 -40.23 11.62
C GLN A 404 -5.44 -39.91 12.86
N VAL A 405 -6.46 -39.09 12.67
CA VAL A 405 -7.36 -38.59 13.72
C VAL A 405 -8.77 -39.14 13.46
N ASP A 406 -9.27 -39.96 14.38
CA ASP A 406 -10.60 -40.55 14.23
C ASP A 406 -11.70 -39.48 14.19
N GLY A 407 -12.59 -39.59 13.20
CA GLY A 407 -13.68 -38.64 12.98
C GLY A 407 -13.31 -37.35 12.26
N LEU A 408 -12.05 -37.16 11.83
CA LEU A 408 -11.66 -36.03 10.98
C LEU A 408 -12.19 -36.25 9.54
N SER A 409 -12.99 -35.30 9.05
CA SER A 409 -13.51 -35.34 7.68
C SER A 409 -12.41 -34.95 6.67
N PRO A 410 -12.27 -35.65 5.52
CA PRO A 410 -11.40 -35.21 4.43
C PRO A 410 -11.74 -33.82 3.88
N ASP A 411 -13.03 -33.45 3.92
CA ASP A 411 -13.52 -32.13 3.50
C ASP A 411 -13.46 -31.08 4.63
N ALA A 412 -12.74 -31.35 5.73
CA ALA A 412 -12.65 -30.44 6.87
C ALA A 412 -11.85 -29.16 6.51
N PRO A 413 -12.39 -27.96 6.83
CA PRO A 413 -11.75 -26.71 6.43
C PRO A 413 -10.45 -26.41 7.18
N VAL A 414 -9.69 -25.46 6.64
CA VAL A 414 -8.67 -24.73 7.39
C VAL A 414 -9.37 -23.89 8.47
N ILE A 415 -8.97 -24.07 9.73
CA ILE A 415 -9.46 -23.28 10.86
C ILE A 415 -8.31 -22.42 11.39
N ARG A 416 -8.66 -21.19 11.81
CA ARG A 416 -7.76 -20.23 12.47
C ARG A 416 -8.46 -19.75 13.74
N ASP A 417 -7.87 -19.97 14.90
CA ASP A 417 -8.26 -19.30 16.14
C ASP A 417 -7.32 -18.11 16.34
N LEU A 418 -7.87 -16.91 16.20
CA LEU A 418 -7.11 -15.67 16.30
C LEU A 418 -6.78 -15.31 17.76
N ASP A 419 -7.62 -15.73 18.71
CA ASP A 419 -7.44 -15.46 20.14
C ASP A 419 -6.44 -16.46 20.74
N GLY A 420 -6.52 -17.74 20.36
CA GLY A 420 -5.53 -18.78 20.67
C GLY A 420 -4.24 -18.70 19.85
N GLN A 421 -4.18 -17.82 18.84
CA GLN A 421 -3.03 -17.56 17.96
C GLN A 421 -2.58 -18.76 17.08
N ILE A 422 -3.50 -19.68 16.78
CA ILE A 422 -3.23 -20.98 16.13
C ILE A 422 -4.02 -21.17 14.84
N PHE A 423 -3.56 -22.09 14.01
CA PHE A 423 -4.26 -22.58 12.82
C PHE A 423 -4.08 -24.09 12.66
N PHE A 424 -5.05 -24.75 12.03
CA PHE A 424 -4.96 -26.16 11.70
C PHE A 424 -5.80 -26.52 10.48
N ARG A 425 -5.46 -27.64 9.83
CA ARG A 425 -6.17 -28.18 8.67
C ARG A 425 -6.08 -29.71 8.62
N GLU A 426 -6.98 -30.30 7.84
CA GLU A 426 -6.86 -31.67 7.34
C GLU A 426 -5.54 -31.83 6.53
N ASN A 427 -4.90 -32.99 6.68
CA ASN A 427 -3.86 -33.48 5.77
C ASN A 427 -3.87 -35.02 5.69
N GLU A 428 -4.67 -35.61 4.79
CA GLU A 428 -4.75 -37.06 4.51
C GLU A 428 -5.20 -37.90 5.74
N GLY A 429 -6.30 -37.48 6.36
CA GLY A 429 -6.85 -38.04 7.60
C GLY A 429 -6.05 -37.67 8.86
N ARG A 430 -4.99 -36.86 8.73
CA ARG A 430 -4.20 -36.31 9.84
C ARG A 430 -4.55 -34.84 10.06
N LEU A 431 -4.16 -34.29 11.20
CA LEU A 431 -4.12 -32.85 11.42
C LEU A 431 -2.70 -32.31 11.13
N LEU A 432 -2.63 -31.24 10.34
CA LEU A 432 -1.48 -30.34 10.32
C LEU A 432 -1.86 -29.07 11.08
N ALA A 433 -1.12 -28.75 12.13
CA ALA A 433 -1.39 -27.61 13.01
C ALA A 433 -0.14 -26.75 13.21
N GLY A 434 -0.35 -25.51 13.62
CA GLY A 434 0.71 -24.53 13.93
C GLY A 434 0.12 -23.26 14.53
N GLY A 435 0.93 -22.23 14.67
CA GLY A 435 0.50 -20.94 15.20
C GLY A 435 1.63 -19.92 15.16
N TYR A 436 1.43 -18.78 15.80
CA TYR A 436 2.44 -17.73 15.87
C TYR A 436 2.65 -17.32 17.33
N GLU A 437 3.83 -17.62 17.86
CA GLU A 437 4.19 -17.35 19.24
C GLU A 437 4.31 -15.84 19.49
N GLN A 438 3.78 -15.37 20.63
CA GLN A 438 3.84 -13.95 21.04
C GLN A 438 5.27 -13.40 21.14
N ASN A 439 6.24 -14.28 21.42
CA ASN A 439 7.66 -13.97 21.56
C ASN A 439 8.47 -14.95 20.71
N ALA A 440 8.40 -14.82 19.38
CA ALA A 440 9.03 -15.74 18.45
C ALA A 440 10.57 -15.76 18.54
N LYS A 441 11.18 -16.91 18.26
CA LYS A 441 12.64 -17.07 18.24
C LYS A 441 13.22 -16.63 16.89
N PRO A 442 14.21 -15.73 16.82
CA PRO A 442 14.86 -15.38 15.56
C PRO A 442 15.71 -16.55 15.05
N ALA A 443 15.54 -16.96 13.79
CA ALA A 443 16.38 -17.95 13.16
C ALA A 443 17.66 -17.30 12.58
N PHE A 444 18.76 -18.05 12.56
CA PHE A 444 20.06 -17.62 12.04
C PHE A 444 20.58 -16.32 12.72
N GLU A 445 20.58 -16.26 14.06
CA GLU A 445 21.10 -15.10 14.80
C GLU A 445 22.59 -14.81 14.54
N ASP A 446 23.38 -15.82 14.16
CA ASP A 446 24.77 -15.70 13.67
C ASP A 446 24.85 -15.08 12.25
N GLY A 447 23.75 -15.13 11.50
CA GLY A 447 23.54 -14.58 10.17
C GLY A 447 24.12 -15.44 9.07
N ILE A 448 24.26 -16.74 9.28
CA ILE A 448 24.64 -17.70 8.25
C ILE A 448 23.38 -18.46 7.81
N ILE A 449 22.73 -17.99 6.75
CA ILE A 449 21.60 -18.71 6.16
C ILE A 449 22.13 -19.90 5.34
N PRO A 450 21.69 -21.15 5.59
CA PRO A 450 22.13 -22.31 4.82
C PRO A 450 21.76 -22.22 3.33
N GLN A 451 22.60 -22.76 2.45
CA GLN A 451 22.36 -22.74 0.98
C GLN A 451 21.71 -24.03 0.44
N ASN A 452 21.12 -24.87 1.30
CA ASN A 452 20.40 -26.07 0.85
C ASN A 452 19.18 -26.35 1.71
N ALA A 453 18.10 -26.83 1.08
CA ALA A 453 16.81 -27.06 1.73
C ALA A 453 16.85 -28.06 2.91
N ALA A 454 17.80 -29.02 2.93
CA ALA A 454 17.92 -29.98 4.02
C ALA A 454 18.39 -29.31 5.33
N ALA A 455 19.30 -28.33 5.23
CA ALA A 455 19.77 -27.54 6.37
C ALA A 455 18.79 -26.43 6.81
N MET A 456 17.66 -26.25 6.12
CA MET A 456 16.58 -25.35 6.56
C MET A 456 15.66 -25.98 7.62
N GLN A 457 15.81 -27.27 7.94
CA GLN A 457 15.15 -27.87 9.10
C GLN A 457 15.90 -27.49 10.38
N LEU A 458 15.23 -26.77 11.26
CA LEU A 458 15.78 -26.27 12.51
C LEU A 458 15.49 -27.26 13.66
N PRO A 459 16.24 -27.23 14.77
CA PRO A 459 15.96 -28.06 15.93
C PRO A 459 14.55 -27.82 16.49
N VAL A 460 13.83 -28.89 16.82
CA VAL A 460 12.52 -28.77 17.47
C VAL A 460 12.65 -28.35 18.94
N ASP A 461 11.67 -27.60 19.42
CA ASP A 461 11.64 -27.00 20.75
C ASP A 461 10.21 -27.13 21.29
N TRP A 462 9.99 -28.18 22.07
CA TRP A 462 8.65 -28.49 22.59
C TRP A 462 8.24 -27.54 23.71
N ASP A 463 9.19 -27.03 24.49
CA ASP A 463 8.92 -26.07 25.57
C ASP A 463 8.48 -24.72 25.00
N HIS A 464 9.05 -24.30 23.86
CA HIS A 464 8.58 -23.13 23.12
C HIS A 464 7.19 -23.34 22.49
N PHE A 465 7.00 -24.46 21.80
CA PHE A 465 5.73 -24.78 21.12
C PHE A 465 4.57 -25.08 22.09
N HIS A 466 4.85 -25.40 23.36
CA HIS A 466 3.87 -25.81 24.37
C HIS A 466 2.66 -24.86 24.47
N VAL A 467 2.88 -23.54 24.39
CA VAL A 467 1.79 -22.55 24.52
C VAL A 467 0.79 -22.60 23.36
N LEU A 468 1.24 -22.98 22.16
CA LEU A 468 0.35 -23.22 21.01
C LEU A 468 -0.30 -24.60 21.09
N LEU A 469 0.39 -25.59 21.65
CA LEU A 469 -0.15 -26.93 21.88
C LEU A 469 -1.31 -26.93 22.89
N GLU A 470 -1.26 -26.12 23.95
CA GLU A 470 -2.37 -25.98 24.91
C GLU A 470 -3.64 -25.42 24.25
N GLU A 471 -3.54 -24.36 23.46
CA GLU A 471 -4.68 -23.81 22.73
C GLU A 471 -5.16 -24.77 21.62
N LEU A 472 -4.26 -25.53 20.98
CA LEU A 472 -4.64 -26.57 20.00
C LEU A 472 -5.45 -27.69 20.65
N ILE A 473 -5.02 -28.20 21.80
CA ILE A 473 -5.75 -29.19 22.61
C ILE A 473 -7.11 -28.61 23.02
N LYS A 474 -7.14 -27.39 23.57
CA LYS A 474 -8.35 -26.69 23.96
C LYS A 474 -9.34 -26.49 22.81
N ARG A 475 -8.88 -26.31 21.57
CA ARG A 475 -9.72 -26.22 20.37
C ARG A 475 -10.12 -27.56 19.79
N VAL A 476 -9.32 -28.60 19.93
CA VAL A 476 -9.58 -29.93 19.35
C VAL A 476 -9.26 -31.00 20.42
N PRO A 477 -10.16 -31.24 21.40
CA PRO A 477 -9.83 -32.02 22.59
C PRO A 477 -9.42 -33.48 22.35
N CYS A 478 -9.75 -34.07 21.20
CA CYS A 478 -9.23 -35.39 20.84
C CYS A 478 -7.70 -35.40 20.61
N LEU A 479 -7.04 -34.24 20.53
CA LEU A 479 -5.57 -34.14 20.48
C LEU A 479 -4.88 -34.62 21.76
N GLU A 480 -5.56 -34.65 22.91
CA GLU A 480 -4.99 -35.19 24.18
C GLU A 480 -4.59 -36.66 24.05
N GLU A 481 -5.40 -37.45 23.34
CA GLU A 481 -5.20 -38.89 23.12
C GLU A 481 -4.64 -39.20 21.70
N THR A 482 -4.40 -38.18 20.88
CA THR A 482 -3.94 -38.36 19.49
C THR A 482 -2.43 -38.61 19.44
N PHE A 483 -2.03 -39.74 18.84
CA PHE A 483 -0.63 -39.99 18.57
C PHE A 483 -0.03 -38.97 17.59
N LEU A 484 1.00 -38.25 18.05
CA LEU A 484 1.79 -37.37 17.22
C LEU A 484 2.70 -38.16 16.25
N ASP A 485 2.97 -37.58 15.08
CA ASP A 485 3.93 -38.10 14.10
C ASP A 485 5.29 -37.38 14.26
N ARG A 486 5.27 -36.03 14.27
CA ARG A 486 6.43 -35.18 14.55
C ARG A 486 6.04 -33.72 14.79
N LEU A 487 6.92 -32.97 15.44
CA LEU A 487 7.00 -31.51 15.31
C LEU A 487 8.04 -31.20 14.20
N SER A 488 7.81 -30.15 13.43
CA SER A 488 8.76 -29.60 12.44
C SER A 488 9.02 -28.13 12.78
N ASN A 489 10.27 -27.68 12.68
CA ASN A 489 10.67 -26.28 12.82
C ASN A 489 11.40 -25.84 11.53
N VAL A 490 10.96 -24.72 10.94
CA VAL A 490 11.50 -24.15 9.69
C VAL A 490 11.53 -22.63 9.77
N PRO A 491 12.43 -21.94 9.03
CA PRO A 491 12.48 -20.48 9.01
C PRO A 491 11.37 -19.88 8.14
N GLU A 492 10.56 -18.97 8.70
CA GLU A 492 9.72 -18.04 7.92
C GLU A 492 10.27 -16.60 8.02
N VAL A 493 10.23 -15.84 6.92
CA VAL A 493 10.73 -14.46 6.88
C VAL A 493 9.67 -13.41 7.10
N PHE A 494 9.94 -12.50 8.04
CA PHE A 494 9.11 -11.35 8.33
C PHE A 494 9.86 -10.05 8.10
N SER A 495 9.14 -9.04 7.65
CA SER A 495 9.57 -7.65 7.58
C SER A 495 9.32 -6.94 8.93
N PRO A 496 9.88 -5.74 9.18
CA PRO A 496 9.65 -4.99 10.43
C PRO A 496 8.18 -4.72 10.78
N ASP A 497 7.29 -4.70 9.78
CA ASP A 497 5.86 -4.46 9.93
C ASP A 497 4.96 -5.69 9.70
N GLY A 498 5.53 -6.84 9.33
CA GLY A 498 4.81 -8.08 9.05
C GLY A 498 4.10 -8.13 7.70
N LYS A 499 4.33 -7.15 6.81
CA LYS A 499 3.75 -7.10 5.45
C LYS A 499 4.78 -7.45 4.38
N TRP A 500 4.32 -7.91 3.22
CA TRP A 500 5.15 -8.12 2.03
C TRP A 500 5.96 -6.87 1.64
N ILE A 501 7.06 -7.08 0.93
CA ILE A 501 7.93 -6.06 0.35
C ILE A 501 7.86 -6.22 -1.17
N VAL A 502 7.33 -5.20 -1.85
CA VAL A 502 6.88 -5.22 -3.24
C VAL A 502 7.35 -3.94 -3.93
N GLY A 503 7.58 -3.96 -5.24
CA GLY A 503 7.81 -2.76 -6.05
C GLY A 503 9.28 -2.48 -6.37
N GLU A 504 9.55 -1.30 -6.92
CA GLU A 504 10.87 -0.89 -7.42
C GLU A 504 11.76 -0.28 -6.32
N SER A 505 13.04 -0.66 -6.31
CA SER A 505 14.05 -0.16 -5.38
C SER A 505 14.31 1.34 -5.58
N PRO A 506 14.29 2.15 -4.51
CA PRO A 506 14.77 3.53 -4.56
C PRO A 506 16.29 3.68 -4.80
N GLU A 507 17.06 2.59 -4.73
CA GLU A 507 18.51 2.59 -4.93
C GLU A 507 18.94 2.23 -6.37
N ILE A 508 18.23 1.33 -7.04
CA ILE A 508 18.56 0.89 -8.41
C ILE A 508 17.29 0.86 -9.26
N GLN A 509 17.27 1.66 -10.33
CA GLN A 509 16.21 1.65 -11.33
C GLN A 509 16.08 0.26 -11.98
N ASN A 510 14.83 -0.16 -12.21
CA ASN A 510 14.42 -1.47 -12.72
C ASN A 510 14.81 -2.67 -11.83
N TYR A 511 15.28 -2.45 -10.59
CA TYR A 511 15.45 -3.50 -9.59
C TYR A 511 14.15 -3.61 -8.78
N LEU A 512 13.33 -4.62 -9.05
CA LEU A 512 12.11 -4.89 -8.31
C LEU A 512 12.32 -5.94 -7.23
N VAL A 513 11.47 -5.89 -6.20
CA VAL A 513 11.45 -6.81 -5.08
C VAL A 513 10.04 -7.37 -4.92
N ALA A 514 9.90 -8.66 -4.58
CA ALA A 514 8.62 -9.28 -4.27
C ALA A 514 8.82 -10.43 -3.27
N THR A 515 8.68 -10.15 -1.98
CA THR A 515 9.06 -11.07 -0.88
C THR A 515 8.26 -10.84 0.40
N GLY A 516 8.30 -11.77 1.35
CA GLY A 516 7.64 -11.71 2.66
C GLY A 516 7.10 -13.07 3.10
N SER A 517 6.53 -13.11 4.30
CA SER A 517 5.82 -14.27 4.89
C SER A 517 4.55 -14.64 4.10
N GLN A 518 4.09 -15.88 4.24
CA GLN A 518 2.88 -16.46 3.63
C GLN A 518 2.84 -16.52 2.10
N SER A 519 2.56 -17.73 1.59
CA SER A 519 2.39 -18.04 0.16
C SER A 519 1.09 -17.51 -0.45
N VAL A 520 0.01 -17.35 0.33
CA VAL A 520 -1.37 -17.17 -0.16
C VAL A 520 -1.52 -15.99 -1.14
N SER A 521 -0.84 -14.86 -0.88
CA SER A 521 -0.95 -13.64 -1.70
C SER A 521 -0.09 -13.64 -2.96
N ALA A 522 0.83 -14.61 -3.12
CA ALA A 522 1.85 -14.62 -4.16
C ALA A 522 1.30 -14.57 -5.60
N ALA A 523 0.11 -15.15 -5.81
CA ALA A 523 -0.64 -15.05 -7.05
C ALA A 523 -0.90 -13.59 -7.48
N GLY A 524 -1.24 -12.72 -6.51
CA GLY A 524 -1.47 -11.29 -6.70
C GLY A 524 -0.18 -10.48 -6.76
N LEU A 525 0.84 -10.82 -5.95
CA LEU A 525 2.14 -10.17 -6.00
C LEU A 525 2.81 -10.31 -7.37
N GLY A 526 2.79 -11.53 -7.94
CA GLY A 526 3.32 -11.77 -9.28
C GLY A 526 2.57 -11.06 -10.40
N PHE A 527 1.28 -10.77 -10.20
CA PHE A 527 0.49 -9.94 -11.12
C PHE A 527 0.86 -8.46 -10.97
N ALA A 528 0.97 -7.95 -9.74
CA ALA A 528 1.31 -6.56 -9.47
C ALA A 528 2.69 -6.15 -10.03
N ILE A 529 3.68 -7.04 -9.94
CA ILE A 529 5.02 -6.85 -10.54
C ILE A 529 4.97 -6.89 -12.07
N ALA A 530 4.17 -7.79 -12.66
CA ALA A 530 4.03 -7.88 -14.11
C ALA A 530 3.40 -6.61 -14.71
N ASP A 531 2.41 -6.02 -14.03
CA ASP A 531 1.87 -4.70 -14.41
C ASP A 531 2.98 -3.62 -14.39
N ILE A 532 3.79 -3.52 -13.33
CA ILE A 532 4.85 -2.50 -13.23
C ILE A 532 5.85 -2.63 -14.39
N ILE A 533 6.29 -3.85 -14.73
CA ILE A 533 7.25 -4.09 -15.81
C ILE A 533 6.64 -3.82 -17.21
N THR A 534 5.36 -4.12 -17.42
CA THR A 534 4.71 -4.05 -18.75
C THR A 534 4.10 -2.68 -19.08
N GLN A 535 3.63 -1.93 -18.08
CA GLN A 535 2.95 -0.64 -18.27
C GLN A 535 3.44 0.48 -17.33
N GLY A 536 4.44 0.23 -16.48
CA GLY A 536 5.07 1.23 -15.60
C GLY A 536 4.36 1.51 -14.27
N TYR A 537 3.23 0.84 -13.99
CA TYR A 537 2.49 0.99 -12.73
C TYR A 537 1.60 -0.23 -12.48
N SER A 538 1.33 -0.56 -11.21
CA SER A 538 0.42 -1.64 -10.85
C SER A 538 -1.06 -1.24 -10.96
N THR A 539 -1.93 -2.13 -11.43
CA THR A 539 -3.39 -1.91 -11.43
C THR A 539 -4.04 -2.10 -10.05
N VAL A 540 -3.32 -2.68 -9.09
CA VAL A 540 -3.73 -2.83 -7.70
C VAL A 540 -2.92 -1.89 -6.80
N ASP A 541 -3.53 -1.38 -5.73
CA ASP A 541 -2.82 -0.54 -4.76
C ASP A 541 -1.84 -1.39 -3.93
N ILE A 542 -0.55 -1.10 -4.07
CA ILE A 542 0.54 -1.74 -3.33
C ILE A 542 1.23 -0.78 -2.34
N HIS A 543 0.69 0.43 -2.09
CA HIS A 543 1.37 1.46 -1.29
C HIS A 543 1.76 0.98 0.13
N GLU A 544 0.94 0.16 0.78
CA GLU A 544 1.27 -0.43 2.09
C GLU A 544 2.30 -1.58 2.04
N LEU A 545 2.55 -2.12 0.84
CA LEU A 545 3.51 -3.20 0.57
C LEU A 545 4.78 -2.70 -0.12
N ASP A 546 4.83 -1.42 -0.49
CA ASP A 546 5.91 -0.81 -1.25
C ASP A 546 7.24 -0.83 -0.49
N ILE A 547 8.34 -1.11 -1.18
CA ILE A 547 9.70 -1.18 -0.61
C ILE A 547 10.22 0.19 -0.12
N SER A 548 9.79 1.30 -0.73
CA SER A 548 10.19 2.65 -0.35
C SER A 548 9.72 3.08 1.04
N ARG A 549 8.73 2.38 1.62
CA ARG A 549 8.24 2.63 2.99
C ARG A 549 9.30 2.41 4.07
N PHE A 550 10.40 1.70 3.75
CA PHE A 550 11.50 1.45 4.69
C PHE A 550 12.65 2.44 4.50
N LEU A 551 13.11 3.03 5.61
CA LEU A 551 14.37 3.77 5.67
C LEU A 551 15.56 2.80 5.72
N GLY A 552 16.75 3.23 5.27
CA GLY A 552 17.96 2.38 5.29
C GLY A 552 18.32 1.82 6.68
N LEU A 553 17.96 2.53 7.75
CA LEU A 553 18.13 2.07 9.13
C LEU A 553 17.32 0.80 9.45
N HIS A 554 16.22 0.53 8.74
CA HIS A 554 15.43 -0.69 8.89
C HIS A 554 16.13 -1.94 8.32
N ASN A 555 17.17 -1.79 7.49
CA ASN A 555 17.99 -2.91 7.03
C ASN A 555 19.12 -3.29 8.02
N ASN A 556 19.18 -2.62 9.19
CA ASN A 556 20.12 -2.96 10.26
C ASN A 556 19.79 -4.33 10.86
N ARG A 557 20.75 -5.26 10.86
CA ARG A 557 20.55 -6.64 11.31
C ARG A 557 20.16 -6.76 12.79
N LYS A 558 20.62 -5.87 13.68
CA LYS A 558 20.16 -5.87 15.09
C LYS A 558 18.69 -5.45 15.17
N PHE A 559 18.31 -4.35 14.52
CA PHE A 559 16.91 -3.90 14.49
C PHE A 559 15.99 -5.00 13.94
N LEU A 560 16.36 -5.61 12.82
CA LEU A 560 15.63 -6.73 12.21
C LEU A 560 15.45 -7.92 13.17
N ARG A 561 16.52 -8.32 13.86
CA ARG A 561 16.51 -9.43 14.82
C ARG A 561 15.66 -9.16 16.05
N GLU A 562 15.70 -7.95 16.62
CA GLU A 562 14.80 -7.62 17.73
C GLU A 562 13.34 -7.52 17.23
N ARG A 563 13.10 -6.91 16.05
CA ARG A 563 11.74 -6.80 15.47
C ARG A 563 11.07 -8.16 15.22
N VAL A 564 11.83 -9.16 14.76
CA VAL A 564 11.26 -10.47 14.42
C VAL A 564 10.75 -11.24 15.63
N ARG A 565 11.13 -10.86 16.86
CA ARG A 565 10.62 -11.50 18.09
C ARG A 565 9.16 -11.17 18.38
N GLU A 566 8.69 -10.00 17.94
CA GLU A 566 7.31 -9.55 18.14
C GLU A 566 6.42 -9.78 16.91
N VAL A 567 6.97 -9.63 15.69
CA VAL A 567 6.15 -9.52 14.47
C VAL A 567 5.28 -10.76 14.19
N PRO A 568 5.76 -12.01 14.37
CA PRO A 568 4.92 -13.21 14.20
C PRO A 568 3.70 -13.20 15.13
N GLY A 569 3.89 -12.96 16.43
CA GLY A 569 2.81 -12.85 17.42
C GLY A 569 1.80 -11.72 17.17
N LEU A 570 2.10 -10.79 16.26
CA LEU A 570 1.17 -9.77 15.80
C LEU A 570 0.34 -10.19 14.57
N HIS A 571 0.59 -11.37 13.98
CA HIS A 571 -0.11 -11.82 12.76
C HIS A 571 -1.62 -12.03 12.96
N TYR A 572 -2.04 -12.54 14.13
CA TYR A 572 -3.45 -12.69 14.49
C TYR A 572 -3.94 -11.65 15.52
N ALA A 573 -3.08 -10.74 15.97
CA ALA A 573 -3.48 -9.65 16.85
C ALA A 573 -4.43 -8.65 16.14
N ILE A 574 -5.43 -8.14 16.86
CA ILE A 574 -6.40 -7.17 16.31
C ILE A 574 -5.68 -5.87 15.91
N PRO A 575 -5.67 -5.46 14.62
CA PRO A 575 -4.94 -4.29 14.16
C PRO A 575 -5.68 -3.00 14.52
N TYR A 576 -5.42 -2.47 15.72
CA TYR A 576 -6.06 -1.24 16.18
C TYR A 576 -5.49 -0.01 15.45
N PRO A 577 -6.35 0.91 14.92
CA PRO A 577 -5.87 2.15 14.32
C PRO A 577 -5.05 2.98 15.31
N PHE A 578 -3.86 3.42 14.87
CA PHE A 578 -2.86 4.14 15.67
C PHE A 578 -2.27 3.33 16.84
N GLN A 579 -2.17 2.00 16.73
CA GLN A 579 -1.42 1.16 17.65
C GLN A 579 0.06 1.58 17.67
N VAL A 580 0.51 2.09 18.82
CA VAL A 580 1.93 2.37 19.13
C VAL A 580 2.55 1.12 19.74
N ARG A 581 3.83 0.88 19.44
CA ARG A 581 4.65 -0.17 20.09
C ARG A 581 5.67 0.54 20.98
N GLU A 582 5.78 0.12 22.24
CA GLU A 582 6.82 0.59 23.17
C GLU A 582 8.11 -0.25 22.94
N PHE A 583 9.27 0.32 23.28
CA PHE A 583 10.62 -0.22 23.04
C PHE A 583 11.47 -0.11 24.31
#